data_AF-A0A1C6VDT7-F1
#
_entry.id   AF-A0A1C6VDT7-F1
#
_cell.length_a   1.000
_cell.length_b   1.000
_cell.length_c   1.000
_cell.angle_alpha   90.00
_cell.angle_beta   90.00
_cell.angle_gamma   90.00
#
_symmetry.space_group_name_H-M   'P 1'
#
loop_
_entity.id
_entity.type
_entity.pdbx_description
1 polymer ?
#
loop_
_entity_poly.entity_id
_entity_poly.type
_entity_poly.pdbx_seq_one_letter_code
_entity_poly.pdbx_strand_id
1 'polypeptide(L)'
;MTAVGFRAQLVDEIRQYAAALADSYRTDEPVYTKTRGGRIKLVGVHAEQHDGLLVQLDDVAVHGVTSSDDVAGARPVPQSRPPGTWEAVALGVEIDAEVAGWCDVLGLPSRNSLQADVRQLAGAAGEPRIVSDDQAAALCRAMRSWRTRAQAQIGWTRDPYRPRATCPVVTCGQPGLLRVDLIRRAAYCIGCQSVWDDVDGSIRVLAEHITAQTEARAVTSVRLRSGWSGHGGAWTQPNG
;
A
#
# COMPACT_ATOMS: atom_id res chain seq x y z
N MET A 1 14.45 21.21 -16.30
CA MET A 1 14.18 19.82 -16.72
C MET A 1 13.51 19.90 -18.08
N THR A 2 14.12 19.34 -19.14
CA THR A 2 13.51 19.37 -20.48
C THR A 2 12.37 18.35 -20.54
N ALA A 3 11.32 18.61 -21.33
CA ALA A 3 10.16 17.72 -21.46
C ALA A 3 10.55 16.27 -21.83
N VAL A 4 11.58 16.12 -22.66
CA VAL A 4 12.16 14.82 -23.05
C VAL A 4 12.71 14.05 -21.84
N GLY A 5 13.30 14.73 -20.85
CA GLY A 5 13.83 14.09 -19.64
C GLY A 5 12.73 13.60 -18.69
N PHE A 6 11.63 14.34 -18.60
CA PHE A 6 10.51 13.96 -17.72
C PHE A 6 9.82 12.68 -18.20
N ARG A 7 9.55 12.57 -19.51
CA ARG A 7 8.95 11.35 -20.08
C ARG A 7 9.82 10.12 -19.85
N ALA A 8 11.13 10.23 -20.11
CA ALA A 8 12.06 9.12 -19.90
C ALA A 8 12.03 8.62 -18.45
N GLN A 9 12.04 9.54 -17.48
CA GLN A 9 11.92 9.21 -16.06
C GLN A 9 10.59 8.48 -15.75
N LEU A 10 9.46 8.98 -16.28
CA LEU A 10 8.16 8.32 -16.08
C LEU A 10 8.15 6.90 -16.63
N VAL A 11 8.69 6.70 -17.84
CA VAL A 11 8.75 5.37 -18.47
C VAL A 11 9.62 4.42 -17.65
N ASP A 12 10.74 4.89 -17.11
CA ASP A 12 11.60 4.08 -16.24
C ASP A 12 10.90 3.72 -14.92
N GLU A 13 10.15 4.64 -14.32
CA GLU A 13 9.33 4.34 -13.13
C GLU A 13 8.24 3.30 -13.44
N ILE A 14 7.51 3.47 -14.55
CA ILE A 14 6.49 2.51 -15.01
C ILE A 14 7.10 1.12 -15.18
N ARG A 15 8.26 1.01 -15.82
CA ARG A 15 8.98 -0.27 -15.99
C ARG A 15 9.37 -0.88 -14.66
N GLN A 16 9.86 -0.09 -13.71
CA GLN A 16 10.19 -0.58 -12.37
C GLN A 16 8.96 -1.09 -11.62
N TYR A 17 7.82 -0.40 -11.69
CA TYR A 17 6.58 -0.87 -11.08
C TYR A 17 6.06 -2.13 -11.74
N ALA A 18 6.08 -2.20 -13.07
CA ALA A 18 5.65 -3.38 -13.81
C ALA A 18 6.54 -4.59 -13.49
N ALA A 19 7.86 -4.41 -13.42
CA ALA A 19 8.77 -5.47 -13.01
C ALA A 19 8.45 -5.98 -11.60
N ALA A 20 8.24 -5.08 -10.63
CA ALA A 20 7.87 -5.47 -9.27
C ALA A 20 6.51 -6.21 -9.21
N LEU A 21 5.54 -5.79 -10.04
CA LEU A 21 4.20 -6.40 -10.08
C LEU A 21 4.20 -7.77 -10.75
N ALA A 22 4.90 -7.91 -11.88
CA ALA A 22 4.74 -9.02 -12.81
C ALA A 22 5.90 -10.01 -12.81
N ASP A 23 7.12 -9.56 -12.54
CA ASP A 23 8.33 -10.36 -12.72
C ASP A 23 8.81 -10.98 -11.41
N SER A 24 9.26 -12.24 -11.50
CA SER A 24 10.02 -12.87 -10.43
C SER A 24 11.41 -12.22 -10.33
N TYR A 25 11.91 -12.07 -9.11
CA TYR A 25 13.24 -11.54 -8.86
C TYR A 25 13.98 -12.40 -7.85
N ARG A 26 15.30 -12.26 -7.84
CA ARG A 26 16.19 -13.01 -6.97
C ARG A 26 16.77 -12.06 -5.94
N THR A 27 16.69 -12.42 -4.67
CA THR A 27 17.44 -11.75 -3.60
C THR A 27 18.53 -12.67 -3.08
N ASP A 28 19.60 -12.07 -2.60
CA ASP A 28 20.74 -12.75 -2.03
C ASP A 28 20.70 -12.56 -0.51
N GLU A 29 20.31 -13.61 0.21
CA GLU A 29 20.22 -13.61 1.67
C GLU A 29 21.52 -14.10 2.31
N PRO A 30 22.18 -13.28 3.15
CA PRO A 30 23.39 -13.70 3.85
C PRO A 30 23.05 -14.73 4.94
N VAL A 31 23.70 -15.90 4.87
CA VAL A 31 23.55 -16.97 5.85
C VAL A 31 24.65 -16.86 6.89
N TYR A 32 24.26 -16.66 8.15
CA TYR A 32 25.18 -16.56 9.27
C TYR A 32 25.12 -17.78 10.19
N THR A 33 26.28 -18.17 10.72
CA THR A 33 26.38 -19.18 11.79
C THR A 33 26.97 -18.57 13.05
N LYS A 34 26.56 -19.09 14.22
CA LYS A 34 27.18 -18.76 15.50
C LYS A 34 28.33 -19.73 15.77
N THR A 35 29.54 -19.19 15.90
CA THR A 35 30.71 -19.97 16.32
C THR A 35 30.63 -20.35 17.80
N ARG A 36 31.44 -21.32 18.24
CA ARG A 36 31.49 -21.81 19.65
C ARG A 36 31.79 -20.72 20.69
N GLY A 37 32.37 -19.59 20.27
CA GLY A 37 32.61 -18.39 21.10
C GLY A 37 31.54 -17.30 20.99
N GLY A 38 30.37 -17.60 20.40
CA GLY A 38 29.26 -16.64 20.25
C GLY A 38 29.43 -15.62 19.11
N ARG A 39 30.57 -15.58 18.41
CA ARG A 39 30.75 -14.69 17.25
C ARG A 39 29.92 -15.17 16.07
N ILE A 40 29.23 -14.24 15.41
CA ILE A 40 28.47 -14.46 14.18
C ILE A 40 29.45 -14.44 13.01
N LYS A 41 29.44 -15.48 12.17
CA LYS A 41 30.27 -15.59 10.97
C LYS A 41 29.37 -15.76 9.75
N LEU A 42 29.58 -14.95 8.71
CA LEU A 42 28.97 -15.17 7.40
C LEU A 42 29.51 -16.47 6.81
N VAL A 43 28.64 -17.42 6.49
CA VAL A 43 28.99 -18.74 5.97
C VAL A 43 28.73 -18.85 4.48
N GLY A 44 27.78 -18.08 3.97
CA GLY A 44 27.45 -18.05 2.56
C GLY A 44 26.38 -17.02 2.27
N VAL A 45 26.00 -16.97 1.01
CA VAL A 45 24.87 -16.19 0.51
C VAL A 45 23.95 -17.19 -0.17
N HIS A 46 22.73 -17.31 0.32
CA HIS A 46 21.69 -18.12 -0.31
C HIS A 46 20.88 -17.22 -1.21
N ALA A 47 20.67 -17.65 -2.44
CA ALA A 47 19.79 -16.92 -3.32
C ALA A 47 18.37 -17.44 -3.19
N GLU A 48 17.44 -16.55 -2.86
CA GLU A 48 16.03 -16.83 -2.83
C GLU A 48 15.36 -16.23 -4.07
N GLN A 49 14.47 -17.01 -4.69
CA GLN A 49 13.65 -16.54 -5.81
C GLN A 49 12.28 -16.16 -5.26
N HIS A 50 11.87 -14.94 -5.51
CA HIS A 50 10.55 -14.43 -5.14
C HIS A 50 9.74 -14.17 -6.40
N ASP A 51 8.46 -14.52 -6.37
CA ASP A 51 7.55 -14.22 -7.46
C ASP A 51 7.17 -12.73 -7.50
N GLY A 52 6.59 -12.28 -8.62
CA GLY A 52 6.04 -10.93 -8.73
C GLY A 52 4.87 -10.73 -7.77
N LEU A 53 4.62 -9.48 -7.36
CA LEU A 53 3.59 -9.17 -6.36
C LEU A 53 2.19 -9.67 -6.72
N LEU A 54 1.85 -9.73 -8.02
CA LEU A 54 0.54 -10.22 -8.46
C LEU A 54 0.39 -11.73 -8.30
N VAL A 55 1.48 -12.49 -8.45
CA VAL A 55 1.48 -13.93 -8.17
C VAL A 55 1.34 -14.16 -6.66
N GLN A 56 2.13 -13.43 -5.86
CA GLN A 56 2.03 -13.51 -4.40
C GLN A 56 0.65 -13.09 -3.88
N LEU A 57 0.02 -12.10 -4.53
CA LEU A 57 -1.34 -11.68 -4.19
C LEU A 57 -2.36 -12.79 -4.49
N ASP A 58 -2.24 -13.46 -5.64
CA ASP A 58 -3.07 -14.60 -6.01
C ASP A 58 -2.87 -15.78 -5.03
N ASP A 59 -1.63 -16.08 -4.65
CA ASP A 59 -1.33 -17.11 -3.65
C ASP A 59 -1.99 -16.82 -2.30
N VAL A 60 -1.93 -15.56 -1.84
CA VAL A 60 -2.62 -15.11 -0.61
C VAL A 60 -4.15 -15.18 -0.76
N ALA A 61 -4.66 -14.98 -1.98
CA ALA A 61 -6.07 -15.10 -2.29
C ALA A 61 -6.55 -16.56 -2.29
N VAL A 62 -5.73 -17.51 -2.75
CA VAL A 62 -6.06 -18.93 -2.83
C VAL A 62 -5.82 -19.65 -1.49
N HIS A 63 -4.66 -19.40 -0.88
CA HIS A 63 -4.19 -20.15 0.29
C HIS A 63 -4.37 -19.41 1.61
N GLY A 64 -4.66 -18.10 1.57
CA GLY A 64 -4.61 -17.25 2.76
C GLY A 64 -3.15 -16.93 3.15
N VAL A 65 -2.98 -15.99 4.08
CA VAL A 65 -1.65 -15.75 4.66
C VAL A 65 -1.34 -16.93 5.58
N THR A 66 -0.41 -17.80 5.20
CA THR A 66 0.13 -18.82 6.10
C THR A 66 0.73 -18.08 7.30
N SER A 67 0.13 -18.28 8.47
CA SER A 67 0.64 -17.62 9.67
C SER A 67 2.06 -18.14 9.93
N SER A 68 2.96 -17.32 10.45
CA SER A 68 4.22 -17.81 10.98
C SER A 68 4.03 -18.78 12.17
N ASP A 69 2.79 -18.88 12.69
CA ASP A 69 2.37 -19.89 13.66
C ASP A 69 2.12 -21.28 13.03
N ASP A 70 2.13 -21.40 11.70
CA ASP A 70 2.17 -22.69 10.99
C ASP A 70 3.60 -23.26 11.05
N VAL A 71 4.05 -23.50 12.28
CA VAL A 71 5.35 -24.12 12.55
C VAL A 71 5.31 -25.57 12.09
N ALA A 72 6.38 -26.02 11.42
CA ALA A 72 6.58 -27.42 11.08
C ALA A 72 6.38 -28.33 12.32
N GLY A 73 5.28 -29.09 12.34
CA GLY A 73 4.90 -29.98 13.45
C GLY A 73 3.60 -29.61 14.18
N ALA A 74 3.00 -28.44 13.92
CA ALA A 74 1.65 -28.15 14.37
C ALA A 74 0.66 -29.08 13.63
N ARG A 75 -0.19 -29.80 14.37
CA ARG A 75 -1.25 -30.60 13.75
C ARG A 75 -2.16 -29.64 12.97
N PRO A 76 -2.46 -29.90 11.69
CA PRO A 76 -3.41 -29.10 10.93
C PRO A 76 -4.79 -29.29 11.56
N VAL A 77 -5.15 -28.40 12.48
CA VAL A 77 -6.53 -28.29 12.94
C VAL A 77 -7.26 -27.62 11.78
N PRO A 78 -8.36 -28.19 11.26
CA PRO A 78 -9.19 -27.50 10.28
C PRO A 78 -9.68 -26.20 10.91
N GLN A 79 -8.97 -25.11 10.69
CA GLN A 79 -9.52 -23.81 10.99
C GLN A 79 -10.56 -23.59 9.90
N SER A 80 -11.82 -23.50 10.30
CA SER A 80 -12.95 -23.09 9.46
C SER A 80 -12.82 -21.63 8.98
N ARG A 81 -11.59 -21.12 8.84
CA ARG A 81 -11.30 -19.90 8.14
C ARG A 81 -11.49 -20.22 6.66
N PRO A 82 -12.36 -19.51 5.94
CA PRO A 82 -12.44 -19.68 4.49
C PRO A 82 -11.03 -19.54 3.90
N PRO A 83 -10.63 -20.42 2.97
CA PRO A 83 -9.35 -20.30 2.29
C PRO A 83 -9.30 -18.93 1.60
N GLY A 84 -8.18 -18.21 1.76
CA GLY A 84 -8.01 -16.88 1.20
C GLY A 84 -8.43 -15.73 2.11
N THR A 85 -7.71 -14.61 2.00
CA THR A 85 -8.22 -13.33 2.51
C THR A 85 -9.12 -12.73 1.42
N TRP A 86 -10.41 -12.53 1.69
CA TRP A 86 -11.36 -11.99 0.71
C TRP A 86 -10.91 -10.61 0.19
N GLU A 87 -10.17 -9.88 1.02
CA GLU A 87 -9.52 -8.62 0.68
C GLU A 87 -8.44 -8.78 -0.41
N ALA A 88 -7.67 -9.87 -0.42
CA ALA A 88 -6.69 -10.12 -1.48
C ALA A 88 -7.36 -10.47 -2.80
N VAL A 89 -8.43 -11.29 -2.77
CA VAL A 89 -9.23 -11.59 -3.96
C VAL A 89 -9.85 -10.31 -4.53
N ALA A 90 -10.48 -9.50 -3.68
CA ALA A 90 -11.09 -8.24 -4.09
C ALA A 90 -10.06 -7.30 -4.72
N LEU A 91 -8.89 -7.13 -4.08
CA LEU A 91 -7.82 -6.31 -4.63
C LEU A 91 -7.29 -6.83 -5.96
N GLY A 92 -7.13 -8.15 -6.12
CA GLY A 92 -6.71 -8.77 -7.37
C GLY A 92 -7.68 -8.47 -8.51
N VAL A 93 -8.98 -8.65 -8.27
CA VAL A 93 -10.05 -8.34 -9.25
C VAL A 93 -10.10 -6.85 -9.59
N GLU A 94 -9.91 -5.98 -8.61
CA GLU A 94 -9.86 -4.53 -8.85
C GLU A 94 -8.68 -4.14 -9.73
N ILE A 95 -7.48 -4.66 -9.46
CA ILE A 95 -6.29 -4.40 -10.29
C ILE A 95 -6.51 -4.94 -11.70
N ASP A 96 -7.08 -6.15 -11.84
CA ASP A 96 -7.40 -6.75 -13.14
C ASP A 96 -8.37 -5.88 -13.95
N ALA A 97 -9.45 -5.40 -13.32
CA ALA A 97 -10.41 -4.50 -13.97
C ALA A 97 -9.78 -3.16 -14.37
N GLU A 98 -8.93 -2.56 -13.52
CA GLU A 98 -8.21 -1.32 -13.85
C GLU A 98 -7.22 -1.52 -15.00
N VAL A 99 -6.49 -2.63 -15.02
CA VAL A 99 -5.55 -2.99 -16.11
C VAL A 99 -6.29 -3.23 -17.43
N ALA A 100 -7.41 -3.95 -17.40
CA ALA A 100 -8.25 -4.16 -18.56
C ALA A 100 -8.79 -2.83 -19.11
N GLY A 101 -9.23 -1.92 -18.23
CA GLY A 101 -9.65 -0.57 -18.61
C GLY A 101 -8.53 0.24 -19.29
N TRP A 102 -7.29 0.14 -18.79
CA TRP A 102 -6.13 0.75 -19.45
C TRP A 102 -5.83 0.13 -20.81
N CYS A 103 -5.94 -1.19 -20.95
CA CYS A 103 -5.74 -1.85 -22.23
C CYS A 103 -6.78 -1.39 -23.27
N ASP A 104 -8.06 -1.30 -22.88
CA ASP A 104 -9.14 -0.81 -23.74
C ASP A 104 -8.91 0.65 -24.17
N VAL A 105 -8.61 1.55 -23.22
CA VAL A 105 -8.33 2.98 -23.49
C VAL A 105 -7.16 3.16 -24.46
N LEU A 106 -6.17 2.27 -24.42
CA LEU A 106 -4.99 2.31 -25.29
C LEU A 106 -5.13 1.48 -26.57
N GLY A 107 -6.27 0.80 -26.78
CA GLY A 107 -6.49 -0.09 -27.92
C GLY A 107 -5.54 -1.30 -27.95
N LEU A 108 -5.12 -1.75 -26.78
CA LEU A 108 -4.21 -2.88 -26.59
C LEU A 108 -5.01 -4.18 -26.41
N PRO A 109 -4.70 -5.27 -27.13
CA PRO A 109 -5.35 -6.55 -26.89
C PRO A 109 -4.96 -7.09 -25.51
N SER A 110 -5.94 -7.64 -24.78
CA SER A 110 -5.70 -8.36 -23.53
C SER A 110 -4.95 -9.67 -23.78
N ARG A 111 -4.12 -10.05 -22.81
CA ARG A 111 -3.27 -11.25 -22.81
C ARG A 111 -3.89 -12.34 -21.95
N ASN A 112 -3.18 -13.47 -21.88
CA ASN A 112 -3.59 -14.65 -21.14
C ASN A 112 -3.40 -14.52 -19.62
N SER A 113 -2.79 -13.44 -19.13
CA SER A 113 -2.65 -13.20 -17.69
C SER A 113 -2.49 -11.71 -17.35
N LEU A 114 -2.89 -11.35 -16.13
CA LEU A 114 -2.74 -10.01 -15.59
C LEU A 114 -1.28 -9.52 -15.62
N GLN A 115 -0.32 -10.40 -15.33
CA GLN A 115 1.11 -10.07 -15.40
C GLN A 115 1.56 -9.74 -16.83
N ALA A 116 1.02 -10.45 -17.83
CA ALA A 116 1.32 -10.16 -19.23
C ALA A 116 0.72 -8.82 -19.69
N ASP A 117 -0.49 -8.48 -19.24
CA ASP A 117 -1.12 -7.19 -19.50
C ASP A 117 -0.34 -6.04 -18.84
N VAL A 118 0.09 -6.19 -17.59
CA VAL A 118 0.93 -5.19 -16.91
C VAL A 118 2.25 -4.96 -17.64
N ARG A 119 2.92 -6.02 -18.14
CA ARG A 119 4.13 -5.88 -18.97
C ARG A 119 3.83 -5.17 -20.30
N GLN A 120 2.70 -5.47 -20.92
CA GLN A 120 2.28 -4.82 -22.16
C GLN A 120 2.03 -3.33 -21.96
N LEU A 121 1.37 -2.93 -20.87
CA LEU A 121 1.19 -1.52 -20.50
C LEU A 121 2.53 -0.81 -20.30
N ALA A 122 3.49 -1.44 -19.63
CA ALA A 122 4.83 -0.88 -19.46
C ALA A 122 5.62 -0.77 -20.77
N GLY A 123 5.47 -1.74 -21.67
CA GLY A 123 6.00 -1.67 -23.02
C GLY A 123 5.40 -0.51 -23.83
N ALA A 124 4.07 -0.38 -23.81
CA ALA A 124 3.33 0.67 -24.51
C ALA A 124 3.69 2.07 -24.02
N ALA A 125 3.95 2.26 -22.72
CA ALA A 125 4.38 3.55 -22.17
C ALA A 125 5.68 4.07 -22.81
N GLY A 126 6.55 3.17 -23.28
CA GLY A 126 7.78 3.52 -23.99
C GLY A 126 7.57 4.06 -25.41
N GLU A 127 6.36 3.94 -25.98
CA GLU A 127 6.03 4.37 -27.35
C GLU A 127 5.14 5.64 -27.32
N PRO A 128 5.70 6.83 -27.64
CA PRO A 128 4.96 8.09 -27.62
C PRO A 128 3.76 8.13 -28.57
N ARG A 129 3.73 7.30 -29.62
CA ARG A 129 2.59 7.21 -30.55
C ARG A 129 1.40 6.48 -29.95
N ILE A 130 1.61 5.65 -28.92
CA ILE A 130 0.55 4.87 -28.26
C ILE A 130 0.10 5.60 -26.99
N VAL A 131 1.04 6.08 -26.19
CA VAL A 131 0.76 6.67 -24.86
C VAL A 131 1.25 8.12 -24.84
N SER A 132 0.32 9.07 -24.70
CA SER A 132 0.65 10.49 -24.51
C SER A 132 1.37 10.75 -23.18
N ASP A 133 1.99 11.91 -23.00
CA ASP A 133 2.70 12.24 -21.74
C ASP A 133 1.75 12.25 -20.53
N ASP A 134 0.54 12.78 -20.71
CA ASP A 134 -0.49 12.80 -19.66
C ASP A 134 -0.97 11.38 -19.30
N GLN A 135 -1.15 10.52 -20.31
CA GLN A 135 -1.50 9.13 -20.11
C GLN A 135 -0.36 8.36 -19.42
N ALA A 136 0.90 8.62 -19.77
CA ALA A 136 2.06 8.02 -19.11
C ALA A 136 2.11 8.43 -17.64
N ALA A 137 1.90 9.71 -17.32
CA ALA A 137 1.85 10.18 -15.94
C ALA A 137 0.69 9.54 -15.14
N ALA A 138 -0.48 9.40 -15.75
CA ALA A 138 -1.64 8.75 -15.13
C ALA A 138 -1.42 7.24 -14.93
N LEU A 139 -0.86 6.54 -15.91
CA LEU A 139 -0.50 5.12 -15.83
C LEU A 139 0.56 4.88 -14.75
N CYS A 140 1.56 5.76 -14.65
CA CYS A 140 2.58 5.70 -13.60
C CYS A 140 1.96 5.76 -12.20
N ARG A 141 1.02 6.69 -11.98
CA ARG A 141 0.26 6.78 -10.72
C ARG A 141 -0.57 5.53 -10.44
N ALA A 142 -1.23 4.98 -11.47
CA ALA A 142 -2.02 3.77 -11.33
C ALA A 142 -1.14 2.56 -10.94
N MET A 143 -0.04 2.32 -11.65
CA MET A 143 0.91 1.23 -11.33
C MET A 143 1.54 1.38 -9.95
N ARG A 144 1.89 2.60 -9.54
CA ARG A 144 2.36 2.86 -8.17
C ARG A 144 1.29 2.49 -7.14
N SER A 145 0.04 2.85 -7.38
CA SER A 145 -1.10 2.49 -6.52
C SER A 145 -1.26 0.97 -6.43
N TRP A 146 -1.29 0.26 -7.57
CA TRP A 146 -1.39 -1.21 -7.61
C TRP A 146 -0.27 -1.87 -6.80
N ARG A 147 0.98 -1.44 -7.02
CA ARG A 147 2.15 -1.94 -6.29
C ARG A 147 2.00 -1.72 -4.79
N THR A 148 1.64 -0.52 -4.37
CA THR A 148 1.52 -0.16 -2.95
C THR A 148 0.43 -0.98 -2.27
N ARG A 149 -0.75 -1.09 -2.89
CA ARG A 149 -1.87 -1.87 -2.37
C ARG A 149 -1.53 -3.36 -2.29
N ALA A 150 -0.92 -3.92 -3.35
CA ALA A 150 -0.51 -5.33 -3.37
C ALA A 150 0.50 -5.63 -2.26
N GLN A 151 1.54 -4.80 -2.11
CA GLN A 151 2.56 -4.96 -1.05
C GLN A 151 1.99 -4.91 0.36
N ALA A 152 0.99 -4.06 0.58
CA ALA A 152 0.32 -3.96 1.86
C ALA A 152 -0.52 -5.22 2.17
N GLN A 153 -1.19 -5.77 1.15
CA GLN A 153 -2.05 -6.94 1.30
C GLN A 153 -1.27 -8.24 1.55
N ILE A 154 -0.12 -8.43 0.88
CA ILE A 154 0.74 -9.61 1.04
C ILE A 154 1.58 -9.59 2.33
N GLY A 155 1.46 -8.55 3.15
CA GLY A 155 2.20 -8.43 4.42
C GLY A 155 3.70 -8.16 4.27
N TRP A 156 4.18 -7.78 3.06
CA TRP A 156 5.58 -7.38 2.83
C TRP A 156 5.94 -6.04 3.48
N THR A 157 4.93 -5.28 3.86
CA THR A 157 5.07 -4.13 4.75
C THR A 157 4.68 -4.55 6.16
N ARG A 158 5.54 -4.24 7.14
CA ARG A 158 5.19 -4.31 8.57
C ARG A 158 3.82 -3.68 8.77
N ASP A 159 3.00 -4.32 9.59
CA ASP A 159 1.59 -3.97 9.81
C ASP A 159 1.42 -2.43 9.85
N PRO A 160 0.82 -1.83 8.80
CA PRO A 160 0.90 -0.39 8.63
C PRO A 160 0.28 0.32 9.83
N TYR A 161 0.91 1.40 10.28
CA TYR A 161 0.41 2.22 11.37
C TYR A 161 -1.03 2.66 11.05
N ARG A 162 -1.95 2.41 11.98
CA ARG A 162 -3.40 2.68 11.81
C ARG A 162 -3.78 3.88 12.69
N PRO A 163 -3.57 5.13 12.21
CA PRO A 163 -3.94 6.29 13.00
C PRO A 163 -5.47 6.28 13.22
N ARG A 164 -5.89 6.64 14.43
CA ARG A 164 -7.30 6.99 14.66
C ARG A 164 -7.56 8.37 14.06
N ALA A 165 -7.44 8.54 12.76
CA ALA A 165 -7.78 9.76 12.02
C ALA A 165 -8.82 9.43 10.94
N THR A 166 -9.56 10.44 10.50
CA THR A 166 -10.43 10.30 9.32
C THR A 166 -9.64 10.49 8.04
N CYS A 167 -10.06 9.79 6.98
CA CYS A 167 -9.54 10.05 5.65
C CYS A 167 -9.78 11.54 5.27
N PRO A 168 -8.75 12.28 4.80
CA PRO A 168 -8.91 13.69 4.42
C PRO A 168 -9.65 13.88 3.09
N VAL A 169 -9.86 12.81 2.32
CA VAL A 169 -10.68 12.86 1.10
C VAL A 169 -12.13 13.13 1.49
N VAL A 170 -12.67 14.25 1.02
CA VAL A 170 -13.99 14.78 1.40
C VAL A 170 -15.11 13.76 1.18
N THR A 171 -15.03 12.98 0.10
CA THR A 171 -16.03 11.94 -0.22
C THR A 171 -15.92 10.70 0.67
N CYS A 172 -14.78 10.49 1.32
CA CYS A 172 -14.57 9.36 2.22
C CYS A 172 -14.89 9.75 3.67
N GLY A 173 -14.09 10.64 4.26
CA GLY A 173 -14.28 11.13 5.63
C GLY A 173 -14.30 10.07 6.74
N GLN A 174 -14.12 8.78 6.43
CA GLN A 174 -14.32 7.70 7.39
C GLN A 174 -13.12 7.54 8.33
N PRO A 175 -13.35 7.33 9.65
CA PRO A 175 -12.28 7.05 10.61
C PRO A 175 -11.75 5.61 10.48
N GLY A 176 -10.49 5.40 10.83
CA GLY A 176 -9.91 4.05 10.98
C GLY A 176 -9.63 3.31 9.67
N LEU A 177 -9.86 3.95 8.52
CA LEU A 177 -9.57 3.39 7.20
C LEU A 177 -8.16 3.74 6.69
N LEU A 178 -7.44 4.63 7.37
CA LEU A 178 -6.07 4.98 7.00
C LEU A 178 -5.08 3.89 7.40
N ARG A 179 -4.11 3.63 6.53
CA ARG A 179 -2.96 2.74 6.72
C ARG A 179 -1.71 3.51 6.32
N VAL A 180 -0.74 3.61 7.24
CA VAL A 180 0.49 4.39 7.04
C VAL A 180 1.71 3.48 7.19
N ASP A 181 2.49 3.34 6.11
CA ASP A 181 3.81 2.74 6.15
C ASP A 181 4.86 3.81 6.48
N LEU A 182 5.37 3.75 7.71
CA LEU A 182 6.37 4.70 8.21
C LEU A 182 7.75 4.54 7.56
N ILE A 183 8.10 3.32 7.12
CA ILE A 183 9.41 3.05 6.51
C ILE A 183 9.43 3.62 5.09
N ARG A 184 8.36 3.38 4.34
CA ARG A 184 8.22 3.84 2.96
C ARG A 184 7.71 5.26 2.82
N ARG A 185 7.31 5.88 3.93
CA ARG A 185 6.69 7.22 3.95
C ARG A 185 5.52 7.30 2.97
N ALA A 186 4.68 6.27 3.00
CA ALA A 186 3.50 6.17 2.17
C ALA A 186 2.28 5.81 3.02
N ALA A 187 1.10 6.16 2.56
CA ALA A 187 -0.15 5.85 3.21
C ALA A 187 -1.25 5.63 2.17
N TYR A 188 -2.27 4.87 2.56
CA TYR A 188 -3.46 4.68 1.74
C TYR A 188 -4.72 4.55 2.60
N CYS A 189 -5.88 4.80 1.98
CA CYS A 189 -7.18 4.62 2.61
C CYS A 189 -7.85 3.37 2.05
N ILE A 190 -8.22 2.41 2.89
CA ILE A 190 -8.94 1.20 2.41
C ILE A 190 -10.37 1.49 1.95
N GLY A 191 -10.95 2.64 2.31
CA GLY A 191 -12.32 2.99 1.92
C GLY A 191 -12.42 3.61 0.52
N CYS A 192 -11.61 4.62 0.24
CA CYS A 192 -11.65 5.35 -1.03
C CYS A 192 -10.41 5.13 -1.90
N GLN A 193 -9.49 4.26 -1.47
CA GLN A 193 -8.30 3.85 -2.20
C GLN A 193 -7.32 4.97 -2.57
N SER A 194 -7.49 6.15 -1.97
CA SER A 194 -6.55 7.26 -2.15
C SER A 194 -5.21 6.92 -1.51
N VAL A 195 -4.12 7.37 -2.15
CA VAL A 195 -2.74 7.12 -1.76
C VAL A 195 -2.05 8.47 -1.50
N TRP A 196 -1.19 8.51 -0.48
CA TRP A 196 -0.31 9.63 -0.15
C TRP A 196 1.11 9.11 -0.04
N ASP A 197 2.08 9.74 -0.68
CA ASP A 197 3.49 9.32 -0.62
C ASP A 197 4.46 10.51 -0.58
N ASP A 198 5.76 10.21 -0.46
CA ASP A 198 6.82 11.22 -0.33
C ASP A 198 7.20 11.87 -1.68
N VAL A 199 6.70 11.36 -2.81
CA VAL A 199 7.13 11.83 -4.14
C VAL A 199 6.55 13.19 -4.47
N ASP A 200 5.27 13.41 -4.16
CA ASP A 200 4.60 14.71 -4.34
C ASP A 200 4.46 15.48 -3.01
N GLY A 201 5.00 14.94 -1.92
CA GLY A 201 4.90 15.51 -0.58
C GLY A 201 3.50 15.40 0.03
N SER A 202 2.56 14.70 -0.60
CA SER A 202 1.20 14.50 -0.10
C SER A 202 1.17 13.76 1.25
N ILE A 203 2.18 12.92 1.53
CA ILE A 203 2.32 12.27 2.84
C ILE A 203 2.54 13.28 3.97
N ARG A 204 3.20 14.42 3.71
CA ARG A 204 3.41 15.47 4.71
C ARG A 204 2.09 16.14 5.07
N VAL A 205 1.28 16.45 4.07
CA VAL A 205 -0.07 17.01 4.26
C VAL A 205 -0.94 16.05 5.05
N LEU A 206 -0.87 14.74 4.76
CA LEU A 206 -1.57 13.74 5.55
C LEU A 206 -1.08 13.69 7.01
N ALA A 207 0.24 13.78 7.24
CA ALA A 207 0.82 13.77 8.58
C ALA A 207 0.36 14.98 9.42
N GLU A 208 0.29 16.17 8.81
CA GLU A 208 -0.25 17.38 9.42
C GLU A 208 -1.73 17.22 9.78
N HIS A 209 -2.55 16.67 8.87
CA HIS A 209 -3.96 16.35 9.14
C HIS A 209 -4.13 15.36 10.30
N ILE A 210 -3.36 14.28 10.33
CA ILE A 210 -3.38 13.30 11.43
C ILE A 210 -2.99 13.95 12.76
N THR A 211 -1.98 14.82 12.74
CA THR A 211 -1.53 15.56 13.92
C THR A 211 -2.63 16.47 14.45
N ALA A 212 -3.22 17.30 13.59
CA ALA A 212 -4.31 18.21 13.94
C ALA A 212 -5.51 17.48 14.55
N GLN A 213 -5.90 16.32 14.00
CA GLN A 213 -6.99 15.53 14.57
C GLN A 213 -6.64 14.89 15.91
N THR A 214 -5.39 14.47 16.09
CA THR A 214 -4.91 13.88 17.34
C THR A 214 -4.90 14.92 18.45
N GLU A 215 -4.41 16.13 18.16
CA GLU A 215 -4.42 17.27 19.09
C GLU A 215 -5.84 17.69 19.46
N ALA A 216 -6.74 17.84 18.48
CA ALA A 216 -8.13 18.18 18.73
C ALA A 216 -8.80 17.20 19.70
N ARG A 217 -8.57 15.89 19.52
CA ARG A 217 -9.10 14.85 20.41
C ARG A 217 -8.47 14.88 21.79
N ALA A 218 -7.17 15.15 21.89
CA ALA A 218 -6.49 15.30 23.17
C ALA A 218 -7.15 16.43 23.98
N VAL A 219 -7.40 17.59 23.37
CA VAL A 219 -8.09 18.73 23.99
C VAL A 219 -9.50 18.35 24.45
N THR A 220 -10.29 17.67 23.61
CA THR A 220 -11.64 17.20 23.99
C THR A 220 -11.58 16.23 25.19
N SER A 221 -10.63 15.29 25.19
CA SER A 221 -10.49 14.31 26.27
C SER A 221 -10.10 14.94 27.61
N VAL A 222 -9.28 16.00 27.59
CA VAL A 222 -8.91 16.77 28.78
C VAL A 222 -10.10 17.52 29.33
N ARG A 223 -10.91 18.18 28.48
CA ARG A 223 -12.14 18.88 28.89
C ARG A 223 -13.17 17.94 29.54
N LEU A 224 -13.31 16.72 28.99
CA LEU A 224 -14.20 15.71 29.58
C LEU A 224 -13.70 15.22 30.94
N ARG A 225 -12.38 15.03 31.11
CA ARG A 225 -11.80 14.58 32.39
C ARG A 225 -11.80 15.66 33.47
N SER A 226 -11.65 16.94 33.12
CA SER A 226 -11.59 18.02 34.11
C SER A 226 -12.93 18.33 34.77
N GLY A 227 -14.01 17.62 34.42
CA GLY A 227 -15.34 17.85 35.00
C GLY A 227 -15.90 19.24 34.73
N TRP A 228 -15.26 20.01 33.83
CA TRP A 228 -15.68 21.35 33.46
C TRP A 228 -16.77 21.23 32.39
N SER A 229 -17.84 20.51 32.71
CA SER A 229 -19.14 20.79 32.13
C SER A 229 -19.46 22.19 32.58
N GLY A 230 -19.37 23.16 31.67
CA GLY A 230 -19.88 24.50 31.88
C GLY A 230 -21.39 24.42 32.13
N HIS A 231 -21.79 24.03 33.34
CA HIS A 231 -22.96 24.61 33.95
C HIS A 231 -22.59 26.07 34.11
N GLY A 232 -22.99 26.85 33.11
CA GLY A 232 -23.11 28.29 33.23
C GLY A 232 -23.79 28.54 34.55
N GLY A 233 -22.99 28.99 35.52
CA GLY A 233 -23.51 29.72 36.65
C GLY A 233 -24.34 30.81 36.03
N ALA A 234 -25.66 30.66 36.19
CA ALA A 234 -26.59 31.76 36.07
C ALA A 234 -26.01 32.84 36.96
N TRP A 235 -25.34 33.82 36.36
CA TRP A 235 -25.00 35.05 37.03
C TRP A 235 -26.35 35.69 37.34
N THR A 236 -26.82 35.39 38.54
CA THR A 236 -27.69 36.25 39.33
C THR A 236 -27.28 37.69 39.05
N GLN A 237 -28.11 38.41 38.30
CA GLN A 237 -28.06 39.87 38.35
C GLN A 237 -28.40 40.25 39.80
N PRO A 238 -27.54 41.00 40.51
CA PRO A 238 -27.97 41.61 41.74
C PRO A 238 -28.98 42.71 41.39
N ASN A 239 -30.23 42.48 41.77
CA ASN A 239 -31.21 43.54 41.98
C ASN A 239 -30.74 44.42 43.13
N GLY A 240 -30.83 45.74 42.97
CA GLY A 240 -30.78 46.73 44.06
C GLY A 240 -29.64 47.70 43.95
#